data_AF-A0AAZ3RRI1-F1
#
_entry.id   AF-A0AAZ3RRI1-F1
#
_cell.length_a   1.000
_cell.length_b   1.000
_cell.length_c   1.000
_cell.angle_alpha   90.00
_cell.angle_beta   90.00
_cell.angle_gamma   90.00
#
_symmetry.space_group_name_H-M   'P 1'
#
loop_
_entity.id
_entity.type
_entity.pdbx_description
1 polymer ?
#
loop_
_entity_poly.entity_id
_entity_poly.type
_entity_poly.pdbx_seq_one_letter_code
_entity_poly.pdbx_strand_id
1 'polypeptide(L)'
;REPANKATNPLNRETDWDSIQAFCDQLNNDLEGPQLATRLLAHKIQSPQEWEAMQTLVVLETCMKSCGERFHSEVGKFRFLNELIKVVSPKGELLYT
;
A
#
# COMPACT_ATOMS: atom_id res chain seq x y z
N ARG A 1 13.06 -9.99 6.60
CA ARG A 1 12.55 -9.21 5.45
C ARG A 1 11.07 -9.02 5.68
N GLU A 2 10.64 -7.77 5.86
CA GLU A 2 9.26 -7.41 6.23
C GLU A 2 8.21 -8.02 5.27
N PRO A 3 7.07 -8.52 5.76
CA PRO A 3 5.99 -9.13 4.98
C PRO A 3 5.60 -8.33 3.73
N ALA A 4 5.56 -6.99 3.83
CA ALA A 4 5.28 -6.09 2.71
C ALA A 4 6.22 -6.30 1.50
N ASN A 5 7.51 -6.51 1.76
CA ASN A 5 8.49 -6.69 0.67
C ASN A 5 8.39 -8.05 0.00
N LYS A 6 7.87 -9.07 0.70
CA LYS A 6 7.58 -10.36 0.09
C LYS A 6 6.29 -10.30 -0.71
N ALA A 7 5.24 -9.72 -0.14
CA ALA A 7 3.92 -9.59 -0.76
C ALA A 7 3.94 -8.83 -2.09
N THR A 8 4.87 -7.88 -2.26
CA THR A 8 4.96 -7.04 -3.48
C THR A 8 6.25 -7.28 -4.27
N ASN A 9 6.93 -8.42 -4.09
CA ASN A 9 8.19 -8.66 -4.79
C ASN A 9 7.92 -8.73 -6.31
N PRO A 10 8.64 -7.95 -7.14
CA PRO A 10 8.47 -8.00 -8.60
C PRO A 10 8.72 -9.39 -9.22
N LEU A 11 9.43 -10.27 -8.52
CA LEU A 11 9.74 -11.63 -8.96
C LEU A 11 8.63 -12.65 -8.62
N ASN A 12 7.59 -12.24 -7.89
CA ASN A 12 6.45 -13.11 -7.60
C ASN A 12 5.77 -13.50 -8.91
N ARG A 13 5.43 -14.78 -9.07
CA ARG A 13 4.68 -15.26 -10.25
C ARG A 13 3.17 -15.08 -10.08
N GLU A 14 2.73 -15.01 -8.84
CA GLU A 14 1.33 -14.89 -8.43
C GLU A 14 1.26 -14.12 -7.11
N THR A 15 0.04 -13.79 -6.68
CA THR A 15 -0.20 -13.10 -5.42
C THR A 15 0.20 -13.96 -4.23
N ASP A 16 1.12 -13.46 -3.39
CA ASP A 16 1.56 -14.13 -2.16
C ASP A 16 0.58 -13.81 -1.01
N TRP A 17 -0.50 -14.57 -0.93
CA TRP A 17 -1.55 -14.40 0.08
C TRP A 17 -1.04 -14.57 1.51
N ASP A 18 -0.09 -15.47 1.75
CA ASP A 18 0.49 -15.69 3.08
C ASP A 18 1.23 -14.44 3.56
N SER A 19 2.02 -13.82 2.68
CA SER A 19 2.71 -12.56 2.99
C SER A 19 1.74 -11.39 3.16
N ILE A 20 0.62 -11.36 2.41
CA ILE A 20 -0.43 -10.34 2.57
C ILE A 20 -1.11 -10.47 3.95
N GLN A 21 -1.48 -11.69 4.35
CA GLN A 21 -2.08 -11.92 5.67
C GLN A 21 -1.10 -11.57 6.78
N ALA A 22 0.17 -11.99 6.67
CA ALA A 22 1.21 -11.63 7.63
C ALA A 22 1.42 -10.11 7.72
N PHE A 23 1.28 -9.36 6.62
CA PHE A 23 1.32 -7.91 6.63
C PHE A 23 0.13 -7.30 7.37
N CYS A 24 -1.09 -7.82 7.14
CA CYS A 24 -2.29 -7.37 7.86
C CYS A 24 -2.17 -7.63 9.37
N ASP A 25 -1.69 -8.81 9.75
CA ASP A 25 -1.48 -9.17 11.15
C ASP A 25 -0.47 -8.23 11.82
N GLN A 26 0.67 -7.97 11.16
CA GLN A 26 1.68 -7.04 11.68
C GLN A 26 1.11 -5.62 11.83
N LEU A 27 0.39 -5.14 10.83
CA LEU A 27 -0.24 -3.81 10.83
C LEU A 27 -1.19 -3.66 12.02
N ASN A 28 -2.02 -4.67 12.30
CA ASN A 28 -3.01 -4.62 13.37
C ASN A 28 -2.39 -4.70 14.77
N ASN A 29 -1.33 -5.49 14.92
CA ASN A 29 -0.69 -5.74 16.21
C ASN A 29 0.28 -4.61 16.64
N ASP A 30 0.70 -3.75 15.72
CA ASP A 30 1.58 -2.63 16.02
C ASP A 30 0.79 -1.33 16.26
N LEU A 31 1.21 -0.54 17.25
CA LEU A 31 0.65 0.78 17.54
C LEU A 31 0.91 1.75 16.38
N GLU A 32 2.12 1.73 15.81
CA GLU A 32 2.52 2.57 14.67
C GLU A 32 2.25 1.90 13.31
N GLY A 33 1.81 0.64 13.32
CA GLY A 33 1.52 -0.19 12.16
C GLY A 33 0.76 0.52 11.05
N PRO A 34 -0.43 1.11 11.31
CA PRO A 34 -1.20 1.83 10.29
C PRO A 34 -0.44 2.97 9.59
N GLN A 35 0.36 3.73 10.33
CA GLN A 35 1.11 4.87 9.81
C GLN A 35 2.31 4.43 8.98
N LEU A 36 3.00 3.38 9.42
CA LEU A 36 4.11 2.81 8.67
C LEU A 36 3.62 2.08 7.41
N ALA A 37 2.53 1.32 7.52
CA ALA A 37 1.90 0.60 6.42
C ALA A 37 1.50 1.55 5.29
N THR A 38 0.77 2.63 5.59
CA THR A 38 0.35 3.61 4.57
C THR A 38 1.52 4.28 3.87
N ARG A 39 2.61 4.62 4.59
CA ARG A 39 3.83 5.16 3.97
C ARG A 39 4.47 4.16 3.00
N LEU A 40 4.58 2.90 3.42
CA LEU A 40 5.21 1.84 2.63
C LEU A 40 4.38 1.51 1.38
N LEU A 41 3.06 1.39 1.53
CA LEU A 41 2.13 1.18 0.42
C LEU A 41 2.16 2.33 -0.57
N ALA A 42 2.12 3.59 -0.10
CA ALA A 42 2.15 4.76 -0.99
C ALA A 42 3.42 4.81 -1.85
N HIS A 43 4.57 4.43 -1.28
CA HIS A 43 5.83 4.34 -2.02
C HIS A 43 5.79 3.22 -3.08
N LYS A 44 5.29 2.04 -2.72
CA LYS A 44 5.27 0.87 -3.62
C LYS A 44 4.20 0.95 -4.72
N ILE A 45 3.07 1.61 -4.47
CA ILE A 45 2.05 1.90 -5.50
C ILE A 45 2.63 2.77 -6.63
N GLN A 46 3.61 3.62 -6.32
CA GLN A 46 4.33 4.43 -7.31
C GLN A 46 5.50 3.69 -7.98
N SER A 47 5.67 2.39 -7.73
CA SER A 47 6.76 1.62 -8.32
C SER A 47 6.72 1.70 -9.86
N PRO A 48 7.87 1.91 -10.53
CA PRO A 48 7.94 1.84 -11.99
C PRO A 48 7.71 0.41 -12.51
N GLN A 49 7.78 -0.60 -11.64
CA GLN A 49 7.47 -1.97 -11.99
C GLN A 49 5.96 -2.21 -11.82
N GLU A 50 5.26 -2.32 -12.95
CA GLU A 50 3.80 -2.48 -13.00
C GLU A 50 3.31 -3.60 -12.06
N TRP A 51 4.01 -4.73 -12.03
CA TRP A 51 3.62 -5.86 -11.20
C TRP A 51 3.80 -5.62 -9.70
N GLU A 52 4.81 -4.86 -9.27
CA GLU A 52 4.95 -4.47 -7.86
C GLU A 52 3.82 -3.51 -7.46
N ALA A 53 3.53 -2.52 -8.29
CA ALA A 53 2.43 -1.58 -8.04
C ALA A 53 1.08 -2.31 -7.95
N MET A 54 0.80 -3.22 -8.88
CA MET A 54 -0.43 -4.02 -8.88
C MET A 54 -0.57 -4.88 -7.63
N GLN A 55 0.47 -5.62 -7.24
CA GLN A 55 0.45 -6.41 -6.00
C GLN A 55 0.25 -5.51 -4.77
N THR A 56 0.81 -4.31 -4.76
CA THR A 56 0.62 -3.36 -3.66
C THR A 56 -0.83 -2.88 -3.57
N LEU A 57 -1.53 -2.71 -4.70
CA LEU A 57 -2.97 -2.41 -4.70
C LEU A 57 -3.79 -3.56 -4.12
N VAL A 58 -3.43 -4.82 -4.39
CA VAL A 58 -4.08 -6.00 -3.79
C VAL A 58 -3.83 -6.05 -2.27
N VAL A 59 -2.62 -5.74 -1.82
CA VAL A 59 -2.32 -5.61 -0.39
C VAL A 59 -3.20 -4.52 0.25
N LEU A 60 -3.25 -3.33 -0.37
CA LEU A 60 -4.07 -2.21 0.13
C LEU A 60 -5.55 -2.59 0.20
N GLU A 61 -6.10 -3.20 -0.84
CA GLU A 61 -7.49 -3.69 -0.86
C GLU A 61 -7.75 -4.67 0.29
N THR A 62 -6.83 -5.62 0.50
CA THR A 62 -6.96 -6.62 1.57
C THR A 62 -6.93 -5.96 2.94
N CYS A 63 -5.98 -5.04 3.19
CA CYS A 63 -5.91 -4.30 4.44
C CYS A 63 -7.16 -3.45 4.68
N MET A 64 -7.73 -2.84 3.64
CA MET A 64 -9.00 -2.11 3.76
C MET A 64 -10.17 -3.03 4.14
N LYS A 65 -10.15 -4.30 3.75
CA LYS A 65 -11.17 -5.28 4.15
C LYS A 65 -10.95 -5.84 5.57
N SER A 66 -9.70 -5.94 6.05
CA SER A 66 -9.36 -6.72 7.25
C SER A 66 -8.84 -5.92 8.46
N CYS A 67 -8.31 -4.71 8.28
CA CYS A 67 -7.52 -4.00 9.32
C CYS A 67 -8.28 -2.92 10.11
N GLY A 68 -9.56 -2.70 9.81
CA GLY A 68 -10.46 -1.84 10.58
C GLY A 68 -10.10 -0.34 10.61
N GLU A 69 -10.77 0.40 11.50
CA GLU A 69 -10.81 1.87 11.48
C GLU A 69 -9.46 2.55 11.64
N ARG A 70 -8.53 1.97 12.43
CA ARG A 70 -7.20 2.55 12.62
C ARG A 70 -6.45 2.68 11.30
N PHE A 71 -6.54 1.66 10.44
CA PHE A 71 -5.95 1.69 9.11
C PHE A 71 -6.72 2.62 8.17
N HIS A 72 -8.05 2.51 8.17
CA HIS A 72 -8.91 3.34 7.32
C HIS A 72 -8.70 4.83 7.58
N SER A 73 -8.52 5.22 8.84
CA SER A 73 -8.26 6.61 9.22
C SER A 73 -6.93 7.13 8.68
N GLU A 74 -5.89 6.31 8.56
CA GLU A 74 -4.62 6.72 7.96
C GLU A 74 -4.72 6.81 6.43
N VAL A 75 -5.42 5.84 5.80
CA VAL A 75 -5.68 5.84 4.36
C VAL A 75 -6.50 7.06 3.93
N GLY A 76 -7.48 7.48 4.74
CA GLY A 76 -8.34 8.63 4.48
C GLY A 76 -7.65 9.99 4.60
N LYS A 77 -6.40 10.07 5.07
CA LYS A 77 -5.66 11.34 5.17
C LYS A 77 -5.18 11.80 3.80
N PHE A 78 -5.25 13.12 3.57
CA PHE A 78 -4.71 13.75 2.36
C PHE A 78 -3.26 13.34 2.06
N ARG A 79 -2.44 13.12 3.09
CA ARG A 79 -1.07 12.64 2.91
C ARG A 79 -1.01 11.35 2.09
N PHE A 80 -1.88 10.37 2.35
CA PHE A 80 -1.89 9.12 1.59
C PHE A 80 -2.64 9.29 0.26
N LEU A 81 -3.79 9.94 0.29
CA LEU A 81 -4.62 10.15 -0.92
C LEU A 81 -3.87 10.92 -2.01
N ASN A 82 -3.06 11.93 -1.66
CA ASN A 82 -2.26 12.68 -2.63
C ASN A 82 -1.25 11.80 -3.35
N GLU A 83 -0.72 10.76 -2.72
CA GLU A 83 0.18 9.80 -3.39
C GLU A 83 -0.57 8.95 -4.41
N LEU A 84 -1.84 8.59 -4.16
CA LEU A 84 -2.68 7.90 -5.14
C LEU A 84 -3.06 8.81 -6.31
N ILE A 85 -3.40 10.07 -6.02
CA ILE A 85 -3.72 11.07 -7.04
C ILE A 85 -2.54 11.23 -8.00
N LYS A 86 -1.29 11.26 -7.51
CA LYS A 86 -0.10 11.33 -8.36
C LYS A 86 0.03 10.19 -9.37
N VAL A 87 -0.45 8.99 -9.03
CA VAL A 87 -0.37 7.81 -9.91
C VAL A 87 -1.36 7.91 -11.06
N VAL A 88 -2.57 8.40 -10.80
CA VAL A 88 -3.62 8.50 -11.82
C VAL A 88 -3.58 9.82 -12.59
N SER A 89 -2.95 10.85 -12.03
CA SER A 89 -2.85 12.16 -12.66
C SER A 89 -1.85 12.12 -13.82
N PRO A 90 -2.17 12.76 -14.96
CA PRO A 90 -1.19 13.00 -16.01
C PRO A 90 0.02 13.73 -15.43
N LYS A 91 1.24 13.28 -15.75
CA LYS A 91 2.50 13.81 -15.19
C LYS A 91 2.73 15.32 -15.43
N GLY A 92 1.88 15.99 -16.23
CA GLY A 92 1.94 17.42 -16.51
C GLY A 92 0.88 18.31 -15.83
N GLU A 93 -0.15 17.76 -15.17
CA GLU A 93 -1.25 18.56 -14.57
C GLU A 93 -1.03 18.93 -13.10
N LEU A 94 -0.13 18.25 -12.40
CA LEU A 94 0.13 18.47 -10.96
C LEU A 94 0.90 19.77 -10.65
N LEU A 95 1.27 20.56 -11.67
CA LEU A 95 1.94 21.86 -11.50
C LEU A 95 0.94 23.03 -11.34
N TYR A 96 -0.37 22.77 -11.43
CA TYR A 96 -1.40 23.82 -11.48
C TYR A 96 -2.45 23.74 -10.35
N THR A 97 -2.21 22.91 -9.33
CA THR A 97 -3.06 22.79 -8.13
C THR A 97 -2.23 23.02 -6.88
#